data_AF-A0A9P7GXC3-F1
#
_entry.id   AF-A0A9P7GXC3-F1
#
_cell.length_a   1.000
_cell.length_b   1.000
_cell.length_c   1.000
_cell.angle_alpha   90.00
_cell.angle_beta   90.00
_cell.angle_gamma   90.00
#
_symmetry.space_group_name_H-M   'P 1'
#
loop_
_entity.id
_entity.type
_entity.pdbx_description
1 polymer ?
#
loop_
_entity_poly.entity_id
_entity_poly.type
_entity_poly.pdbx_seq_one_letter_code
_entity_poly.pdbx_strand_id
1 'polypeptide(L)'
;MSDNKKQEKDFTSEVDVILPEAAAIAKSGKLQEALDKILALEKQTRNAADLNSTTRLVKAAVEHCYQAQNFTLFNSTVTLLSKKHGQLKAAVQAIVELSMGWLDSIKQAHGTEKWLELVETLRGVTEGKIFLETPRARVTLLLAHYHEGLSTASTSKPAAQKESLQTASDLLSDLQVETYSSMDRREKTEFILEQMRLLITVARQKDSEQGKDGKDGLGGGEAEWVKVRVGGRKVNEEFLKEKDNEDLKLKYYDLMIQHALHHSNYLDVAKYYYKVWETPSIKEDTDDKGKAVSKAIILLLSLVDAHHQALEHIVYYVVLAPHNNEQSDMLHHLFVDPALTKLELH
;
A
#
# COMPACT_ATOMS: atom_id res chain seq x y z
N MET A 1 4.99 27.12 -10.14
CA MET A 1 6.09 26.13 -10.18
C MET A 1 6.64 26.15 -11.60
N SER A 2 7.81 26.77 -11.82
CA SER A 2 8.34 27.01 -13.17
C SER A 2 8.90 25.73 -13.78
N ASP A 3 8.31 25.28 -14.89
CA ASP A 3 8.90 24.27 -15.76
C ASP A 3 10.23 24.76 -16.36
N ASN A 4 11.21 23.84 -16.37
CA ASN A 4 12.49 23.85 -17.06
C ASN A 4 12.98 25.19 -17.62
N LYS A 5 13.54 26.03 -16.76
CA LYS A 5 14.50 27.06 -17.22
C LYS A 5 15.73 26.35 -17.79
N LYS A 6 16.20 26.81 -18.95
CA LYS A 6 17.46 26.35 -19.54
C LYS A 6 18.59 26.64 -18.56
N GLN A 7 19.44 25.65 -18.28
CA GLN A 7 20.56 25.79 -17.38
C GLN A 7 21.44 26.97 -17.82
N GLU A 8 21.63 27.94 -16.92
CA GLU A 8 22.35 29.19 -17.22
C GLU A 8 23.85 29.05 -16.92
N LYS A 9 24.19 28.28 -15.88
CA LYS A 9 25.57 28.04 -15.44
C LYS A 9 25.69 26.66 -14.80
N ASP A 10 26.83 26.00 -15.04
CA ASP A 10 27.22 24.76 -14.36
C ASP A 10 28.03 25.10 -13.11
N PHE A 11 27.60 24.55 -11.97
CA PHE A 11 28.25 24.74 -10.67
C PHE A 11 28.92 23.45 -10.15
N THR A 12 29.05 22.42 -10.98
CA THR A 12 29.56 21.10 -10.58
C THR A 12 30.92 21.20 -9.87
N SER A 13 31.85 22.01 -10.37
CA SER A 13 33.18 22.20 -9.76
C SER A 13 33.13 22.88 -8.39
N GLU A 14 32.24 23.85 -8.20
CA GLU A 14 32.05 24.55 -6.93
C GLU A 14 31.42 23.60 -5.89
N VAL A 15 30.48 22.75 -6.33
CA VAL A 15 29.86 21.71 -5.50
C VAL A 15 30.88 20.66 -5.06
N ASP A 16 31.77 20.22 -5.95
CA ASP A 16 32.79 19.22 -5.63
C ASP A 16 33.78 19.68 -4.56
N VAL A 17 34.01 20.99 -4.43
CA VAL A 17 34.84 21.58 -3.37
C VAL A 17 34.04 21.76 -2.08
N ILE A 18 32.81 22.27 -2.16
CA ILE A 18 32.04 22.65 -0.97
C ILE A 18 31.47 21.43 -0.23
N LEU A 19 31.10 20.35 -0.93
CA LEU A 19 30.57 19.14 -0.29
C LEU A 19 31.53 18.49 0.73
N PRO A 20 32.82 18.23 0.40
CA PRO A 20 33.75 17.66 1.38
C PRO A 20 34.07 18.65 2.52
N GLU A 21 34.15 19.95 2.25
CA GLU A 21 34.31 20.96 3.30
C GLU A 21 33.13 20.97 4.28
N ALA A 22 31.91 20.96 3.75
CA ALA A 22 30.69 20.91 4.55
C ALA A 22 30.61 19.60 5.35
N ALA A 23 31.02 18.47 4.76
CA ALA A 23 31.10 17.20 5.47
C ALA A 23 32.11 17.22 6.63
N ALA A 24 33.27 17.87 6.44
CA ALA A 24 34.26 18.04 7.51
C ALA A 24 33.72 18.93 8.64
N ILE A 25 33.05 20.03 8.30
CA ILE A 25 32.44 20.95 9.28
C ILE A 25 31.30 20.26 10.04
N ALA A 26 30.45 19.51 9.36
CA ALA A 26 29.39 18.71 9.98
C ALA A 26 29.98 17.69 10.98
N LYS A 27 31.06 16.98 10.60
CA LYS A 27 31.77 16.05 11.49
C LYS A 27 32.41 16.71 12.71
N SER A 28 32.82 17.98 12.59
CA SER A 28 33.33 18.77 13.73
C SER A 28 32.25 19.25 14.71
N GLY A 29 30.99 18.82 14.53
CA GLY A 29 29.87 19.18 15.41
C GLY A 29 29.17 20.49 15.06
N LYS A 30 29.61 21.18 14.00
CA LYS A 30 29.07 22.46 13.55
C LYS A 30 28.08 22.30 12.40
N LEU A 31 27.01 21.54 12.65
CA LEU A 31 26.03 21.18 11.63
C LEU A 31 25.36 22.40 10.97
N GLN A 32 25.05 23.43 11.75
CA GLN A 32 24.34 24.61 11.25
C GLN A 32 25.21 25.44 10.28
N GLU A 33 26.50 25.62 10.59
CA GLU A 33 27.45 26.29 9.69
C GLU A 33 27.62 25.50 8.37
N ALA A 34 27.64 24.16 8.43
CA ALA A 34 27.72 23.32 7.25
C ALA A 34 26.47 23.46 6.35
N LEU A 35 25.28 23.47 6.96
CA LEU A 35 24.03 23.66 6.23
C LEU A 35 23.94 25.04 5.60
N ASP A 36 24.35 26.10 6.30
CA ASP A 36 24.32 27.46 5.77
C ASP A 36 25.20 27.61 4.53
N LYS A 37 26.39 26.99 4.54
CA LYS A 37 27.26 26.92 3.34
C LYS A 37 26.57 26.19 2.17
N ILE A 38 25.96 25.04 2.42
CA ILE A 38 25.26 24.28 1.38
C ILE A 38 24.05 25.07 0.85
N LEU A 39 23.25 25.69 1.73
CA LEU A 39 22.06 26.45 1.37
C LEU A 39 22.40 27.74 0.61
N ALA A 40 23.55 28.34 0.87
CA ALA A 40 24.05 29.49 0.11
C ALA A 40 24.35 29.12 -1.34
N LEU A 41 25.04 27.99 -1.57
CA LEU A 41 25.32 27.50 -2.93
C LEU A 41 24.04 26.99 -3.60
N GLU A 42 23.17 26.28 -2.87
CA GLU A 42 21.87 25.80 -3.36
C GLU A 42 21.03 26.93 -3.94
N LYS A 43 21.05 28.11 -3.31
CA LYS A 43 20.35 29.28 -3.83
C LYS A 43 20.88 29.71 -5.19
N GLN A 44 22.20 29.65 -5.41
CA GLN A 44 22.84 30.02 -6.68
C GLN A 44 22.54 28.99 -7.77
N THR A 45 22.72 27.70 -7.47
CA THR A 45 22.47 26.60 -8.42
C THR A 45 21.00 26.51 -8.81
N ARG A 46 20.09 26.74 -7.87
CA ARG A 46 18.64 26.80 -8.14
C ARG A 46 18.28 27.96 -9.05
N ASN A 47 18.83 29.15 -8.79
CA ASN A 47 18.57 30.32 -9.63
C ASN A 47 19.07 30.12 -11.07
N ALA A 48 20.20 29.44 -11.23
CA ALA A 48 20.77 29.07 -12.53
C ALA A 48 20.14 27.83 -13.18
N ALA A 49 19.12 27.23 -12.54
CA ALA A 49 18.43 26.03 -12.99
C ALA A 49 19.34 24.81 -13.24
N ASP A 50 20.46 24.70 -12.51
CA ASP A 50 21.35 23.53 -12.54
C ASP A 50 20.76 22.41 -11.68
N LEU A 51 20.08 21.46 -12.32
CA LEU A 51 19.40 20.36 -11.64
C LEU A 51 20.38 19.42 -10.94
N ASN A 52 21.50 19.09 -11.57
CA ASN A 52 22.43 18.09 -11.04
C ASN A 52 23.10 18.60 -9.77
N SER A 53 23.65 19.82 -9.82
CA SER A 53 24.28 20.47 -8.68
C SER A 53 23.29 20.72 -7.54
N THR A 54 22.09 21.23 -7.86
CA THR A 54 21.05 21.48 -6.84
C THR A 54 20.64 20.18 -6.16
N THR A 55 20.44 19.10 -6.92
CA THR A 55 20.06 17.79 -6.37
C THR A 55 21.14 17.23 -5.44
N ARG A 56 22.42 17.34 -5.82
CA ARG A 56 23.54 16.88 -4.97
C ARG A 56 23.63 17.66 -3.66
N LEU A 57 23.55 18.99 -3.72
CA LEU A 57 23.60 19.85 -2.53
C LEU A 57 22.46 19.56 -1.57
N VAL A 58 21.26 19.42 -2.13
CA VAL A 58 20.06 19.16 -1.37
C VAL A 58 20.07 17.77 -0.72
N LYS A 59 20.57 16.74 -1.42
CA LYS A 59 20.80 15.41 -0.83
C LYS A 59 21.82 15.47 0.31
N ALA A 60 22.94 16.17 0.10
CA ALA A 60 23.99 16.30 1.10
C ALA A 60 23.52 17.03 2.37
N ALA A 61 22.72 18.09 2.23
CA ALA A 61 22.14 18.80 3.38
C ALA A 61 21.32 17.84 4.27
N VAL A 62 20.49 17.01 3.64
CA VAL A 62 19.62 16.05 4.32
C VAL A 62 20.43 14.88 4.91
N GLU A 63 21.46 14.44 4.20
CA GLU A 63 22.39 13.38 4.66
C GLU A 63 23.22 13.81 5.86
N HIS A 64 23.73 15.04 5.91
CA HIS A 64 24.45 15.55 7.08
C HIS A 64 23.56 15.65 8.32
N CYS A 65 22.30 16.05 8.16
CA CYS A 65 21.33 16.03 9.26
C CYS A 65 21.09 14.60 9.78
N TYR A 66 21.01 13.63 8.87
CA TYR A 66 20.84 12.22 9.22
C TYR A 66 22.08 11.63 9.92
N GLN A 67 23.28 11.88 9.38
CA GLN A 67 24.55 11.43 9.98
C GLN A 67 24.79 12.01 11.37
N ALA A 68 24.36 13.25 11.62
CA ALA A 68 24.43 13.90 12.92
C ALA A 68 23.33 13.44 13.90
N GLN A 69 22.42 12.54 13.47
CA GLN A 69 21.26 12.06 14.24
C GLN A 69 20.34 13.17 14.77
N ASN A 70 20.34 14.35 14.13
CA ASN A 70 19.47 15.46 14.52
C ASN A 70 18.20 15.47 13.67
N PHE A 71 17.22 14.64 14.06
CA PHE A 71 15.96 14.45 13.33
C PHE A 71 15.06 15.70 13.31
N THR A 72 15.14 16.55 14.34
CA THR A 72 14.38 17.80 14.35
C THR A 72 14.89 18.76 13.28
N LEU A 73 16.22 18.89 13.14
CA LEU A 73 16.82 19.69 12.09
C LEU A 73 16.64 19.06 10.71
N PHE A 74 16.65 17.73 10.63
CA PHE A 74 16.31 16.99 9.42
C PHE A 74 14.90 17.36 8.92
N ASN A 75 13.88 17.20 9.77
CA ASN A 75 12.48 17.44 9.41
C ASN A 75 12.23 18.90 9.01
N SER A 76 12.87 19.84 9.71
CA SER A 76 12.79 21.26 9.37
C SER A 76 13.49 21.58 8.04
N THR A 77 14.65 20.95 7.77
CA THR A 77 15.39 21.12 6.51
C THR A 77 14.62 20.57 5.33
N VAL A 78 14.03 19.37 5.45
CA VAL A 78 13.19 18.76 4.41
C VAL A 78 11.97 19.64 4.12
N THR A 79 11.30 20.13 5.17
CA THR A 79 10.15 21.05 5.04
C THR A 79 10.55 22.36 4.37
N LEU A 80 11.69 22.95 4.77
CA LEU A 80 12.22 24.18 4.22
C LEU A 80 12.48 24.02 2.71
N LEU A 81 13.30 23.05 2.33
CA LEU A 81 13.69 22.81 0.93
C LEU A 81 12.49 22.48 0.04
N SER A 82 11.49 21.78 0.58
CA SER A 82 10.24 21.45 -0.09
C SER A 82 9.32 22.66 -0.32
N LYS A 83 9.32 23.64 0.59
CA LYS A 83 8.49 24.86 0.53
C LYS A 83 9.21 26.05 -0.11
N LYS A 84 10.52 25.98 -0.36
CA LYS A 84 11.27 27.08 -0.99
C LYS A 84 10.70 27.42 -2.37
N HIS A 85 10.45 28.72 -2.59
CA HIS A 85 9.95 29.21 -3.87
C HIS A 85 10.97 28.99 -4.99
N GLY A 86 10.52 28.42 -6.10
CA GLY A 86 11.35 28.16 -7.28
C GLY A 86 12.21 26.89 -7.18
N GLN A 87 11.96 26.00 -6.20
CA GLN A 87 12.70 24.73 -6.14
C GLN A 87 12.38 23.80 -7.30
N LEU A 88 13.40 23.11 -7.80
CA LEU A 88 13.28 22.18 -8.92
C LEU A 88 12.51 20.92 -8.50
N LYS A 89 11.55 20.49 -9.32
CA LYS A 89 10.68 19.32 -9.04
C LYS A 89 11.50 18.06 -8.72
N ALA A 90 12.46 17.74 -9.57
CA ALA A 90 13.33 16.57 -9.41
C ALA A 90 14.24 16.66 -8.17
N ALA A 91 14.65 17.86 -7.74
CA ALA A 91 15.39 18.02 -6.48
C ALA A 91 14.51 17.69 -5.27
N VAL A 92 13.25 18.13 -5.26
CA VAL A 92 12.30 17.78 -4.17
C VAL A 92 12.00 16.28 -4.17
N GLN A 93 11.78 15.68 -5.34
CA GLN A 93 11.57 14.23 -5.46
C GLN A 93 12.74 13.44 -4.90
N ALA A 94 13.97 13.84 -5.26
CA ALA A 94 15.18 13.20 -4.78
C ALA A 94 15.37 13.29 -3.24
N ILE A 95 14.92 14.38 -2.59
CA ILE A 95 14.92 14.49 -1.12
C ILE A 95 13.97 13.46 -0.51
N VAL A 96 12.74 13.41 -1.03
CA VAL A 96 11.69 12.57 -0.47
C VAL A 96 12.06 11.11 -0.63
N GLU A 97 12.54 10.69 -1.81
CA GLU A 97 13.00 9.32 -2.06
C GLU A 97 14.16 8.92 -1.15
N LEU A 98 15.15 9.81 -0.96
CA LEU A 98 16.28 9.55 -0.05
C LEU A 98 15.79 9.41 1.40
N SER A 99 14.90 10.30 1.83
CA SER A 99 14.34 10.28 3.19
C SER A 99 13.52 9.02 3.45
N MET A 100 12.78 8.55 2.45
CA MET A 100 12.02 7.30 2.52
C MET A 100 12.93 6.08 2.67
N GLY A 101 14.09 6.07 2.01
CA GLY A 101 15.08 4.99 2.14
C GLY A 101 15.66 4.83 3.55
N TRP A 102 15.51 5.85 4.42
CA TRP A 102 15.96 5.80 5.82
C TRP A 102 14.86 5.48 6.82
N LEU A 103 13.59 5.38 6.39
CA LEU A 103 12.46 5.11 7.30
C LEU A 103 12.65 3.81 8.08
N ASP A 104 13.06 2.73 7.41
CA ASP A 104 13.25 1.42 8.07
C ASP A 104 14.40 1.45 9.08
N SER A 105 15.53 2.07 8.71
CA SER A 105 16.68 2.26 9.57
C SER A 105 16.35 3.10 10.80
N ILE A 106 15.57 4.17 10.64
CA ILE A 106 15.15 5.05 11.74
C ILE A 106 14.22 4.32 12.68
N LYS A 107 13.28 3.54 12.15
CA LYS A 107 12.34 2.74 12.96
C LYS A 107 13.07 1.74 13.85
N GLN A 108 14.11 1.10 13.33
CA GLN A 108 14.91 0.13 14.09
C GLN A 108 15.84 0.79 15.11
N ALA A 109 16.53 1.88 14.74
CA ALA A 109 17.56 2.48 15.57
C ALA A 109 17.03 3.47 16.63
N HIS A 110 16.00 4.25 16.31
CA HIS A 110 15.53 5.37 17.14
C HIS A 110 14.09 5.19 17.64
N GLY A 111 13.44 4.09 17.27
CA GLY A 111 12.11 3.74 17.71
C GLY A 111 10.98 4.43 16.92
N THR A 112 9.77 4.10 17.32
CA THR A 112 8.53 4.44 16.60
C THR A 112 8.21 5.94 16.61
N GLU A 113 8.56 6.67 17.67
CA GLU A 113 8.23 8.10 17.80
C GLU A 113 8.92 8.95 16.74
N LYS A 114 10.24 8.76 16.57
CA LYS A 114 11.01 9.49 15.54
C LYS A 114 10.65 9.08 14.13
N TRP A 115 10.29 7.81 13.95
CA TRP A 115 9.72 7.33 12.69
C TRP A 115 8.39 8.04 12.37
N LEU A 116 7.50 8.20 13.35
CA LEU A 116 6.21 8.86 13.18
C LEU A 116 6.37 10.35 12.81
N GLU A 117 7.24 11.09 13.52
CA GLU A 117 7.55 12.50 13.21
C GLU A 117 8.01 12.67 11.75
N LEU A 118 8.85 11.75 11.27
CA LEU A 118 9.34 11.78 9.90
C LEU A 118 8.23 11.44 8.88
N VAL A 119 7.43 10.41 9.15
CA VAL A 119 6.29 10.02 8.30
C VAL A 119 5.30 11.17 8.14
N GLU A 120 4.94 11.84 9.24
CA GLU A 120 4.06 13.02 9.20
C GLU A 120 4.68 14.18 8.41
N THR A 121 5.98 14.43 8.60
CA THR A 121 6.71 15.45 7.85
C THR A 121 6.68 15.15 6.34
N LEU A 122 6.92 13.90 5.94
CA LEU A 122 6.89 13.48 4.54
C LEU A 122 5.47 13.57 3.95
N ARG A 123 4.42 13.21 4.71
CA ARG A 123 3.02 13.40 4.28
C ARG A 123 2.70 14.88 4.04
N GLY A 124 3.10 15.77 4.95
CA GLY A 124 2.88 17.21 4.80
C GLY A 124 3.69 17.84 3.65
N VAL A 125 4.88 17.30 3.35
CA VAL A 125 5.74 17.77 2.25
C VAL A 125 5.25 17.34 0.88
N THR A 126 4.61 16.17 0.79
CA THR A 126 4.08 15.59 -0.45
C THR A 126 2.63 16.02 -0.74
N GLU A 127 1.97 16.69 0.20
CA GLU A 127 0.61 17.18 0.04
C GLU A 127 0.48 18.21 -1.10
N GLY A 128 -0.51 18.01 -1.97
CA GLY A 128 -0.83 18.91 -3.08
C GLY A 128 0.16 18.92 -4.24
N LYS A 129 1.15 18.01 -4.25
CA LYS A 129 2.18 17.91 -5.30
C LYS A 129 1.98 16.68 -6.18
N ILE A 130 1.44 16.88 -7.38
CA ILE A 130 1.12 15.81 -8.35
C ILE A 130 2.34 14.91 -8.66
N PHE A 131 3.54 15.50 -8.77
CA PHE A 131 4.77 14.74 -9.06
C PHE A 131 5.29 13.91 -7.88
N LEU A 132 4.66 13.99 -6.70
CA LEU A 132 5.02 13.22 -5.49
C LEU A 132 3.88 12.30 -5.02
N GLU A 133 2.91 12.00 -5.89
CA GLU A 133 1.79 11.12 -5.57
C GLU A 133 2.24 9.71 -5.18
N THR A 134 3.18 9.12 -5.92
CA THR A 134 3.70 7.78 -5.62
C THR A 134 4.43 7.71 -4.26
N PRO A 135 5.41 8.58 -3.95
CA PRO A 135 5.97 8.67 -2.60
C PRO A 135 4.92 8.89 -1.51
N ARG A 136 3.93 9.75 -1.75
CA ARG A 136 2.84 10.01 -0.79
C ARG A 136 2.04 8.75 -0.48
N ALA A 137 1.69 7.99 -1.52
CA ALA A 137 0.93 6.74 -1.39
C ALA A 137 1.69 5.74 -0.51
N ARG A 138 2.97 5.52 -0.81
CA ARG A 138 3.85 4.60 -0.06
C ARG A 138 4.02 5.00 1.41
N VAL A 139 4.26 6.28 1.70
CA VAL A 139 4.38 6.76 3.09
C VAL A 139 3.05 6.63 3.85
N THR A 140 1.93 6.88 3.17
CA THR A 140 0.60 6.75 3.79
C THR A 140 0.24 5.28 4.04
N LEU A 141 0.64 4.36 3.17
CA LEU A 141 0.51 2.91 3.38
C LEU A 141 1.25 2.47 4.66
N LEU A 142 2.48 2.92 4.82
CA LEU A 142 3.27 2.64 6.03
C LEU A 142 2.59 3.16 7.31
N LEU A 143 2.00 4.37 7.24
CA LEU A 143 1.24 4.93 8.36
C LEU A 143 -0.04 4.14 8.65
N ALA A 144 -0.76 3.70 7.62
CA ALA A 144 -1.96 2.89 7.78
C ALA A 144 -1.63 1.55 8.47
N HIS A 145 -0.57 0.87 8.05
CA HIS A 145 -0.10 -0.35 8.73
C HIS A 145 0.34 -0.10 10.17
N TYR A 146 0.89 1.08 10.48
CA TYR A 146 1.19 1.42 11.87
C TYR A 146 -0.07 1.51 12.73
N HIS A 147 -1.10 2.22 12.26
CA HIS A 147 -2.39 2.32 12.97
C HIS A 147 -3.12 0.97 13.06
N GLU A 148 -2.98 0.11 12.06
CA GLU A 148 -3.47 -1.27 12.08
C GLU A 148 -2.69 -2.13 13.12
N GLY A 149 -1.37 -1.96 13.22
CA GLY A 149 -0.57 -2.59 14.28
C GLY A 149 -1.02 -2.15 15.68
N LEU A 150 -1.41 -0.89 15.86
CA LEU A 150 -1.95 -0.38 17.12
C LEU A 150 -3.33 -0.96 17.45
N SER A 151 -4.15 -1.26 16.45
CA SER A 151 -5.47 -1.86 16.65
C SER A 151 -5.39 -3.35 17.03
N THR A 152 -4.38 -4.06 16.50
CA THR A 152 -4.13 -5.47 16.81
C THR A 152 -3.34 -5.68 18.11
N ALA A 153 -2.63 -4.66 18.59
CA ALA A 153 -1.91 -4.73 19.86
C ALA A 153 -2.87 -4.92 21.06
N SER A 154 -2.62 -5.98 21.83
CA SER A 154 -3.45 -6.39 23.00
C SER A 154 -3.49 -5.37 24.15
N THR A 155 -2.61 -4.37 24.13
CA THR A 155 -2.47 -3.36 25.18
C THR A 155 -3.44 -2.19 25.02
N SER A 156 -4.06 -2.05 23.85
CA SER A 156 -4.93 -0.92 23.49
C SER A 156 -6.36 -1.12 24.02
N LYS A 157 -6.96 -0.06 24.58
CA LYS A 157 -8.39 -0.11 24.97
C LYS A 157 -9.25 -0.41 23.72
N PRO A 158 -10.37 -1.16 23.85
CA PRO A 158 -11.21 -1.52 22.71
C PRO A 158 -11.64 -0.32 21.86
N ALA A 159 -11.95 0.83 22.47
CA ALA A 159 -12.30 2.06 21.75
C ALA A 159 -11.13 2.63 20.92
N ALA A 160 -9.91 2.62 21.47
CA ALA A 160 -8.71 3.12 20.79
C ALA A 160 -8.30 2.20 19.63
N GLN A 161 -8.57 0.89 19.74
CA GLN A 161 -8.36 -0.06 18.64
C GLN A 161 -9.26 0.26 17.45
N LYS A 162 -10.54 0.57 17.68
CA LYS A 162 -11.47 0.93 16.60
C LYS A 162 -11.07 2.22 15.93
N GLU A 163 -10.76 3.25 16.73
CA GLU A 163 -10.35 4.55 16.20
C GLU A 163 -9.09 4.42 15.35
N SER A 164 -8.12 3.61 15.80
CA SER A 164 -6.90 3.35 15.03
C SER A 164 -7.19 2.60 13.73
N LEU A 165 -8.05 1.57 13.75
CA LEU A 165 -8.41 0.83 12.54
C LEU A 165 -9.22 1.69 11.55
N GLN A 166 -10.16 2.48 12.03
CA GLN A 166 -10.91 3.44 11.22
C GLN A 166 -9.97 4.48 10.60
N THR A 167 -9.04 5.02 11.38
CA THR A 167 -8.00 5.95 10.90
C THR A 167 -7.16 5.30 9.80
N ALA A 168 -6.72 4.05 9.96
CA ALA A 168 -5.96 3.33 8.93
C ALA A 168 -6.75 3.20 7.62
N SER A 169 -8.03 2.83 7.72
CA SER A 169 -8.93 2.69 6.57
C SER A 169 -9.17 4.03 5.86
N ASP A 170 -9.43 5.09 6.60
CA ASP A 170 -9.71 6.42 6.03
C ASP A 170 -8.46 6.99 5.34
N LEU A 171 -7.29 6.85 5.96
CA LEU A 171 -6.00 7.27 5.40
C LEU A 171 -5.72 6.64 4.03
N LEU A 172 -5.97 5.33 3.87
CA LEU A 172 -5.80 4.66 2.58
C LEU A 172 -6.93 4.97 1.60
N SER A 173 -8.18 5.09 2.07
CA SER A 173 -9.34 5.34 1.22
C SER A 173 -9.33 6.72 0.56
N ASP A 174 -8.69 7.71 1.20
CA ASP A 174 -8.52 9.07 0.66
C ASP A 174 -7.58 9.10 -0.57
N LEU A 175 -6.75 8.08 -0.77
CA LEU A 175 -5.84 7.99 -1.90
C LEU A 175 -6.55 7.40 -3.12
N GLN A 176 -6.68 8.19 -4.19
CA GLN A 176 -7.20 7.74 -5.48
C GLN A 176 -6.09 7.16 -6.36
N VAL A 177 -5.48 6.06 -5.91
CA VAL A 177 -4.32 5.41 -6.54
C VAL A 177 -4.58 4.97 -7.99
N GLU A 178 -5.84 4.73 -8.36
CA GLU A 178 -6.24 4.40 -9.72
C GLU A 178 -5.94 5.52 -10.74
N THR A 179 -5.80 6.76 -10.27
CA THR A 179 -5.55 7.93 -11.12
C THR A 179 -4.06 8.24 -11.31
N TYR A 180 -3.18 7.63 -10.51
CA TYR A 180 -1.75 7.96 -10.49
C TYR A 180 -1.06 7.43 -11.74
N SER A 181 -0.73 8.30 -12.69
CA SER A 181 -0.12 7.89 -13.96
C SER A 181 1.28 7.29 -13.81
N SER A 182 2.05 7.75 -12.82
CA SER A 182 3.46 7.39 -12.62
C SER A 182 3.68 6.09 -11.83
N MET A 183 2.63 5.53 -11.24
CA MET A 183 2.71 4.34 -10.40
C MET A 183 2.52 3.06 -11.24
N ASP A 184 3.27 2.02 -10.91
CA ASP A 184 3.22 0.76 -11.64
C ASP A 184 1.84 0.09 -11.51
N ARG A 185 1.43 -0.65 -12.55
CA ARG A 185 0.10 -1.29 -12.60
C ARG A 185 -0.06 -2.36 -11.52
N ARG A 186 0.99 -3.11 -11.21
CA ARG A 186 0.98 -4.11 -10.14
C ARG A 186 0.81 -3.42 -8.79
N GLU A 187 1.64 -2.42 -8.52
CA GLU A 187 1.61 -1.65 -7.27
C GLU A 187 0.23 -1.02 -7.04
N LYS A 188 -0.38 -0.41 -8.07
CA LYS A 188 -1.76 0.11 -7.99
C LYS A 188 -2.77 -0.96 -7.56
N THR A 189 -2.67 -2.15 -8.13
CA THR A 189 -3.58 -3.26 -7.82
C THR A 189 -3.41 -3.68 -6.36
N GLU A 190 -2.17 -3.80 -5.88
CA GLU A 190 -1.87 -4.09 -4.47
C GLU A 190 -2.47 -3.04 -3.53
N PHE A 191 -2.36 -1.75 -3.87
CA PHE A 191 -2.98 -0.68 -3.07
C PHE A 191 -4.52 -0.76 -3.04
N ILE A 192 -5.16 -1.03 -4.18
CA ILE A 192 -6.63 -1.18 -4.24
C ILE A 192 -7.08 -2.40 -3.41
N LEU A 193 -6.34 -3.51 -3.48
CA LEU A 193 -6.63 -4.70 -2.67
C LEU A 193 -6.46 -4.42 -1.18
N GLU A 194 -5.41 -3.69 -0.78
CA GLU A 194 -5.21 -3.34 0.63
C GLU A 194 -6.30 -2.38 1.15
N GLN A 195 -6.73 -1.41 0.33
CA GLN A 195 -7.89 -0.56 0.63
C GLN A 195 -9.15 -1.41 0.87
N MET A 196 -9.44 -2.36 -0.02
CA MET A 196 -10.58 -3.28 0.14
C MET A 196 -10.46 -4.11 1.43
N ARG A 197 -9.27 -4.63 1.72
CA ARG A 197 -8.99 -5.46 2.90
C ARG A 197 -9.23 -4.70 4.22
N LEU A 198 -8.77 -3.46 4.32
CA LEU A 198 -9.05 -2.61 5.49
C LEU A 198 -10.55 -2.28 5.61
N LEU A 199 -11.20 -1.94 4.50
CA LEU A 199 -12.65 -1.66 4.49
C LEU A 199 -13.47 -2.87 4.98
N ILE A 200 -13.15 -4.09 4.55
CA ILE A 200 -13.81 -5.31 5.03
C ILE A 200 -13.59 -5.49 6.54
N THR A 201 -12.37 -5.23 7.02
CA THR A 201 -12.03 -5.38 8.44
C THR A 201 -12.84 -4.39 9.30
N VAL A 202 -12.93 -3.14 8.87
CA VAL A 202 -13.76 -2.10 9.52
C VAL A 202 -15.24 -2.46 9.45
N ALA A 203 -15.74 -2.90 8.29
CA ALA A 203 -17.14 -3.28 8.10
C ALA A 203 -17.55 -4.36 9.09
N ARG A 204 -16.77 -5.45 9.18
CA ARG A 204 -17.00 -6.54 10.15
C ARG A 204 -16.98 -6.08 11.59
N GLN A 205 -16.08 -5.16 11.93
CA GLN A 205 -16.02 -4.60 13.28
C GLN A 205 -17.32 -3.85 13.61
N LYS A 206 -17.83 -3.04 12.68
CA LYS A 206 -19.10 -2.31 12.84
C LYS A 206 -20.30 -3.25 12.91
N ASP A 207 -20.33 -4.29 12.07
CA ASP A 207 -21.42 -5.29 12.06
C ASP A 207 -21.47 -6.09 13.37
N SER A 208 -20.32 -6.47 13.92
CA SER A 208 -20.24 -7.19 15.21
C SER A 208 -20.74 -6.36 16.40
N GLU A 209 -20.76 -5.03 16.28
CA GLU A 209 -21.19 -4.13 17.34
C GLU A 209 -22.70 -3.87 17.29
N GLN A 210 -23.25 -3.63 16.10
CA GLN A 210 -24.70 -3.45 15.94
C GLN A 210 -25.50 -4.73 16.13
N GLY A 211 -24.92 -5.92 15.93
CA GLY A 211 -25.55 -7.19 16.30
C GLY A 211 -25.95 -7.28 17.78
N LYS A 212 -25.51 -6.35 18.65
CA LYS A 212 -25.92 -6.24 20.06
C LYS A 212 -27.09 -5.28 20.30
N ASP A 213 -27.29 -4.30 19.42
CA ASP A 213 -28.34 -3.27 19.53
C ASP A 213 -29.32 -3.44 18.35
N GLY A 214 -30.29 -4.35 18.48
CA GLY A 214 -31.23 -4.77 17.42
C GLY A 214 -32.25 -3.71 16.97
N LYS A 215 -31.80 -2.50 16.65
CA LYS A 215 -32.59 -1.40 16.08
C LYS A 215 -31.77 -0.67 15.02
N ASP A 216 -31.73 -1.21 13.81
CA ASP A 216 -31.88 -0.50 12.53
C ASP A 216 -31.55 -1.47 11.38
N GLY A 217 -32.39 -1.48 10.34
CA GLY A 217 -32.38 -2.48 9.26
C GLY A 217 -31.32 -2.29 8.17
N LEU A 218 -30.33 -1.42 8.38
CA LEU A 218 -29.13 -1.32 7.55
C LEU A 218 -27.93 -1.57 8.45
N GLY A 219 -27.14 -2.61 8.15
CA GLY A 219 -25.97 -2.98 8.94
C GLY A 219 -24.99 -1.82 9.09
N GLY A 220 -24.41 -1.68 10.27
CA GLY A 220 -23.53 -0.56 10.61
C GLY A 220 -22.28 -0.47 9.74
N GLY A 221 -21.84 -1.59 9.15
CA GLY A 221 -20.76 -1.67 8.17
C GLY A 221 -21.20 -1.59 6.70
N GLU A 222 -22.49 -1.43 6.39
CA GLU A 222 -23.00 -1.45 5.01
C GLU A 222 -22.37 -0.37 4.14
N ALA A 223 -22.09 0.81 4.72
CA ALA A 223 -21.39 1.88 4.02
C ALA A 223 -19.99 1.45 3.55
N GLU A 224 -19.25 0.73 4.39
CA GLU A 224 -17.94 0.17 4.06
C GLU A 224 -18.05 -0.98 3.05
N TRP A 225 -19.04 -1.87 3.18
CA TRP A 225 -19.29 -2.94 2.20
C TRP A 225 -19.59 -2.39 0.80
N VAL A 226 -20.37 -1.31 0.70
CA VAL A 226 -20.60 -0.60 -0.56
C VAL A 226 -19.29 -0.07 -1.15
N LYS A 227 -18.38 0.47 -0.32
CA LYS A 227 -17.06 0.93 -0.77
C LYS A 227 -16.20 -0.24 -1.27
N VAL A 228 -16.24 -1.41 -0.62
CA VAL A 228 -15.55 -2.63 -1.08
C VAL A 228 -16.03 -3.02 -2.48
N ARG A 229 -17.35 -3.02 -2.71
CA ARG A 229 -17.92 -3.29 -4.04
C ARG A 229 -17.44 -2.32 -5.11
N VAL A 230 -17.33 -1.03 -4.76
CA VAL A 230 -16.80 0.00 -5.68
C VAL A 230 -15.32 -0.23 -5.95
N GLY A 231 -14.52 -0.55 -4.92
CA GLY A 231 -13.10 -0.93 -5.06
C GLY A 231 -12.92 -2.13 -5.99
N GLY A 232 -13.77 -3.15 -5.84
CA GLY A 232 -13.74 -4.35 -6.68
C GLY A 232 -13.96 -4.09 -8.18
N ARG A 233 -14.70 -3.03 -8.54
CA ARG A 233 -14.89 -2.59 -9.93
C ARG A 233 -13.72 -1.81 -10.50
N LYS A 234 -12.82 -1.30 -9.66
CA LYS A 234 -11.61 -0.57 -10.09
C LYS A 234 -10.49 -1.53 -10.51
N VAL A 235 -10.53 -2.78 -10.06
CA VAL A 235 -9.55 -3.81 -10.41
C VAL A 235 -9.83 -4.32 -11.83
N ASN A 236 -8.80 -4.38 -12.66
CA ASN A 236 -8.92 -4.91 -14.02
C ASN A 236 -8.72 -6.44 -14.01
N GLU A 237 -9.78 -7.21 -14.29
CA GLU A 237 -9.74 -8.68 -14.32
C GLU A 237 -8.81 -9.26 -15.38
N GLU A 238 -8.55 -8.57 -16.50
CA GLU A 238 -7.64 -9.05 -17.54
C GLU A 238 -6.19 -9.08 -17.05
N PHE A 239 -5.80 -8.09 -16.23
CA PHE A 239 -4.48 -8.02 -15.63
C PHE A 239 -4.21 -9.18 -14.66
N LEU A 240 -5.27 -9.64 -13.98
CA LEU A 240 -5.20 -10.77 -13.03
C LEU A 240 -5.07 -12.13 -13.72
N LYS A 241 -5.26 -12.22 -15.04
CA LYS A 241 -5.06 -13.46 -15.81
C LYS A 241 -3.60 -13.72 -16.19
N GLU A 242 -2.73 -12.72 -16.04
CA GLU A 242 -1.31 -12.86 -16.29
C GLU A 242 -0.65 -13.74 -15.22
N LYS A 243 0.25 -14.64 -15.63
CA LYS A 243 0.90 -15.62 -14.73
C LYS A 243 1.65 -14.97 -13.57
N ASP A 244 2.26 -13.82 -13.81
CA ASP A 244 3.04 -13.11 -12.80
C ASP A 244 2.16 -12.51 -11.68
N ASN A 245 0.85 -12.34 -11.92
CA ASN A 245 -0.09 -11.68 -11.01
C ASN A 245 -1.09 -12.66 -10.38
N GLU A 246 -0.83 -13.97 -10.43
CA GLU A 246 -1.71 -14.98 -9.84
C GLU A 246 -1.91 -14.78 -8.34
N ASP A 247 -0.89 -14.30 -7.61
CA ASP A 247 -1.00 -13.97 -6.19
C ASP A 247 -2.03 -12.86 -5.92
N LEU A 248 -2.08 -11.84 -6.78
CA LEU A 248 -3.09 -10.77 -6.71
C LEU A 248 -4.47 -11.28 -7.06
N LYS A 249 -4.56 -12.21 -8.04
CA LYS A 249 -5.82 -12.86 -8.42
C LYS A 249 -6.43 -13.59 -7.24
N LEU A 250 -5.63 -14.37 -6.50
CA LEU A 250 -6.09 -15.10 -5.31
C LEU A 250 -6.57 -14.16 -4.21
N LYS A 251 -5.79 -13.11 -3.89
CA LYS A 251 -6.18 -12.10 -2.91
C LYS A 251 -7.48 -11.38 -3.31
N TYR A 252 -7.61 -11.01 -4.59
CA TYR A 252 -8.80 -10.34 -5.10
C TYR A 252 -10.05 -11.19 -4.92
N TYR A 253 -10.02 -12.45 -5.37
CA TYR A 253 -11.19 -13.31 -5.26
C TYR A 253 -11.53 -13.69 -3.82
N ASP A 254 -10.54 -13.83 -2.93
CA ASP A 254 -10.79 -14.01 -1.50
C ASP A 254 -11.59 -12.83 -0.91
N LEU A 255 -11.18 -11.59 -1.19
CA LEU A 255 -11.90 -10.40 -0.73
C LEU A 255 -13.32 -10.31 -1.33
N MET A 256 -13.48 -10.69 -2.61
CA MET A 256 -14.78 -10.70 -3.28
C MET A 256 -15.72 -11.78 -2.72
N ILE A 257 -15.18 -12.95 -2.36
CA ILE A 257 -15.93 -14.03 -1.68
C ILE A 257 -16.42 -13.54 -0.33
N GLN A 258 -15.55 -12.92 0.47
CA GLN A 258 -15.92 -12.36 1.77
C GLN A 258 -17.06 -11.33 1.66
N HIS A 259 -17.00 -10.45 0.65
CA HIS A 259 -18.08 -9.50 0.35
C HIS A 259 -19.38 -10.18 -0.09
N ALA A 260 -19.31 -11.17 -1.01
CA ALA A 260 -20.50 -11.85 -1.53
C ALA A 260 -21.19 -12.72 -0.47
N LEU A 261 -20.41 -13.34 0.42
CA LEU A 261 -20.93 -14.10 1.57
C LEU A 261 -21.71 -13.21 2.54
N HIS A 262 -21.23 -12.00 2.81
CA HIS A 262 -21.96 -11.04 3.66
C HIS A 262 -23.37 -10.75 3.12
N HIS A 263 -23.51 -10.61 1.81
CA HIS A 263 -24.80 -10.35 1.15
C HIS A 263 -25.60 -11.62 0.84
N SER A 264 -25.13 -12.80 1.26
CA SER A 264 -25.73 -14.11 0.92
C SER A 264 -25.88 -14.34 -0.59
N ASN A 265 -25.01 -13.75 -1.41
CA ASN A 265 -24.99 -13.94 -2.86
C ASN A 265 -24.23 -15.22 -3.22
N TYR A 266 -24.78 -16.38 -2.87
CA TYR A 266 -24.09 -17.69 -3.01
C TYR A 266 -23.70 -18.03 -4.45
N LEU A 267 -24.47 -17.58 -5.44
CA LEU A 267 -24.14 -17.80 -6.85
C LEU A 267 -22.84 -17.09 -7.26
N ASP A 268 -22.64 -15.85 -6.79
CA ASP A 268 -21.41 -15.10 -7.07
C ASP A 268 -20.22 -15.71 -6.34
N VAL A 269 -20.43 -16.17 -5.10
CA VAL A 269 -19.43 -16.91 -4.33
C VAL A 269 -18.94 -18.14 -5.10
N ALA A 270 -19.86 -18.96 -5.61
CA ALA A 270 -19.51 -20.12 -6.42
C ALA A 270 -18.73 -19.74 -7.69
N LYS A 271 -19.12 -18.68 -8.39
CA LYS A 271 -18.38 -18.17 -9.56
C LYS A 271 -16.97 -17.72 -9.20
N TYR A 272 -16.78 -17.04 -8.07
CA TYR A 272 -15.46 -16.61 -7.63
C TYR A 272 -14.57 -17.80 -7.25
N TYR A 273 -15.11 -18.79 -6.52
CA TYR A 273 -14.37 -20.03 -6.27
C TYR A 273 -14.04 -20.78 -7.56
N TYR A 274 -14.91 -20.78 -8.56
CA TYR A 274 -14.62 -21.37 -9.87
C TYR A 274 -13.44 -20.66 -10.56
N LYS A 275 -13.39 -19.32 -10.53
CA LYS A 275 -12.26 -18.55 -11.08
C LYS A 275 -10.94 -18.80 -10.32
N VAL A 276 -11.02 -19.04 -9.00
CA VAL A 276 -9.88 -19.46 -8.18
C VAL A 276 -9.42 -20.85 -8.61
N TRP A 277 -10.34 -21.81 -8.70
CA TRP A 277 -10.08 -23.18 -9.15
C TRP A 277 -9.50 -23.25 -10.56
N GLU A 278 -9.90 -22.36 -11.47
CA GLU A 278 -9.36 -22.31 -12.84
C GLU A 278 -7.87 -21.92 -12.90
N THR A 279 -7.34 -21.32 -11.84
CA THR A 279 -5.97 -20.78 -11.81
C THR A 279 -4.93 -21.90 -11.99
N PRO A 280 -3.96 -21.75 -12.93
CA PRO A 280 -2.96 -22.78 -13.21
C PRO A 280 -2.22 -23.28 -11.97
N SER A 281 -1.74 -22.37 -11.10
CA SER A 281 -1.05 -22.76 -9.86
C SER A 281 -1.88 -23.69 -8.95
N ILE A 282 -3.20 -23.54 -8.93
CA ILE A 282 -4.10 -24.37 -8.10
C ILE A 282 -4.40 -25.71 -8.77
N LYS A 283 -4.43 -25.76 -10.11
CA LYS A 283 -4.61 -27.01 -10.87
C LYS A 283 -3.35 -27.88 -10.85
N GLU A 284 -2.18 -27.26 -10.97
CA GLU A 284 -0.88 -27.95 -10.96
C GLU A 284 -0.49 -28.50 -9.57
N ASP A 285 -1.02 -27.92 -8.49
CA ASP A 285 -0.81 -28.39 -7.10
C ASP A 285 -1.40 -29.80 -6.81
N THR A 286 -2.11 -30.41 -7.76
CA THR A 286 -2.58 -31.80 -7.68
C THR A 286 -1.48 -32.86 -7.84
N ASP A 287 -0.32 -32.50 -8.43
CA ASP A 287 0.81 -33.42 -8.68
C ASP A 287 1.95 -33.22 -7.66
N ASP A 288 1.77 -33.67 -6.42
CA ASP A 288 2.73 -34.09 -5.37
C ASP A 288 4.10 -33.38 -5.12
N LYS A 289 4.48 -32.32 -5.86
CA LYS A 289 5.79 -31.63 -5.78
C LYS A 289 5.69 -30.14 -5.43
N GLY A 290 4.49 -29.56 -5.42
CA GLY A 290 4.23 -28.14 -5.15
C GLY A 290 4.04 -27.74 -3.67
N LYS A 291 4.08 -28.70 -2.73
CA LYS A 291 3.75 -28.55 -1.30
C LYS A 291 4.50 -27.43 -0.52
N ALA A 292 5.49 -26.76 -1.11
CA ALA A 292 6.31 -25.75 -0.44
C ALA A 292 5.99 -24.28 -0.81
N VAL A 293 5.44 -23.99 -2.00
CA VAL A 293 5.38 -22.60 -2.50
C VAL A 293 4.02 -21.93 -2.24
N SER A 294 2.90 -22.65 -2.34
CA SER A 294 1.56 -22.13 -1.97
C SER A 294 1.27 -22.18 -0.46
N LYS A 295 2.03 -22.98 0.30
CA LYS A 295 1.80 -23.19 1.75
C LYS A 295 2.00 -21.92 2.57
N ALA A 296 2.78 -20.95 2.07
CA ALA A 296 3.03 -19.68 2.76
C ALA A 296 1.96 -18.61 2.50
N ILE A 297 1.28 -18.63 1.35
CA ILE A 297 0.20 -17.67 1.03
C ILE A 297 -1.16 -18.21 1.52
N ILE A 298 -1.29 -19.53 1.63
CA ILE A 298 -2.46 -20.24 2.19
C ILE A 298 -2.10 -20.84 3.57
N LEU A 299 -1.38 -20.09 4.42
CA LEU A 299 -1.16 -20.47 5.84
C LEU A 299 -2.20 -19.82 6.77
N LEU A 300 -3.20 -19.13 6.20
CA LEU A 300 -4.33 -18.54 6.93
C LEU A 300 -5.60 -19.41 6.93
N LEU A 301 -5.61 -20.51 6.19
CA LEU A 301 -6.68 -21.52 6.21
C LEU A 301 -6.05 -22.89 6.47
N SER A 302 -6.50 -23.53 7.54
CA SER A 302 -6.02 -24.82 8.02
C SER A 302 -6.08 -25.91 6.94
N LEU A 303 -4.91 -26.51 6.68
CA LEU A 303 -4.65 -27.92 6.30
C LEU A 303 -5.79 -28.66 5.57
N VAL A 304 -5.74 -28.66 4.24
CA VAL A 304 -5.89 -29.79 3.28
C VAL A 304 -6.21 -29.19 1.90
N ASP A 305 -5.41 -29.52 0.89
CA ASP A 305 -5.57 -29.29 -0.56
C ASP A 305 -6.56 -28.21 -1.03
N ALA A 306 -6.03 -27.02 -1.33
CA ALA A 306 -6.79 -25.86 -1.82
C ALA A 306 -7.68 -26.16 -3.03
N HIS A 307 -7.30 -27.15 -3.86
CA HIS A 307 -8.08 -27.60 -5.01
C HIS A 307 -9.35 -28.37 -4.61
N HIS A 308 -9.27 -29.26 -3.61
CA HIS A 308 -10.42 -30.03 -3.13
C HIS A 308 -11.40 -29.13 -2.38
N GLN A 309 -10.90 -28.27 -1.49
CA GLN A 309 -11.74 -27.30 -0.76
C GLN A 309 -12.45 -26.32 -1.70
N ALA A 310 -11.78 -25.82 -2.74
CA ALA A 310 -12.40 -24.93 -3.71
C ALA A 310 -13.57 -25.60 -4.43
N LEU A 311 -13.40 -26.85 -4.89
CA LEU A 311 -14.47 -27.60 -5.55
C LEU A 311 -15.64 -27.93 -4.60
N GLU A 312 -15.36 -28.34 -3.36
CA GLU A 312 -16.39 -28.58 -2.33
C GLU A 312 -17.20 -27.32 -2.06
N HIS A 313 -16.52 -26.19 -1.86
CA HIS A 313 -17.16 -24.89 -1.65
C HIS A 313 -18.03 -24.49 -2.85
N ILE A 314 -17.56 -24.70 -4.08
CA ILE A 314 -18.38 -24.45 -5.28
C ILE A 314 -19.68 -25.25 -5.17
N VAL A 315 -19.62 -26.57 -4.96
CA VAL A 315 -20.81 -27.44 -4.89
C VAL A 315 -21.78 -26.96 -3.81
N TYR A 316 -21.30 -26.68 -2.59
CA TYR A 316 -22.14 -26.21 -1.51
C TYR A 316 -22.84 -24.88 -1.84
N TYR A 317 -22.11 -23.91 -2.39
CA TYR A 317 -22.68 -22.59 -2.70
C TYR A 317 -23.58 -22.61 -3.94
N VAL A 318 -23.35 -23.49 -4.92
CA VAL A 318 -24.28 -23.68 -6.06
C VAL A 318 -25.62 -24.23 -5.58
N VAL A 319 -25.61 -25.16 -4.61
CA VAL A 319 -26.83 -25.75 -4.04
C VAL A 319 -27.59 -24.76 -3.16
N LEU A 320 -26.89 -23.92 -2.42
CA LEU A 320 -27.49 -22.86 -1.59
C LEU A 320 -28.02 -21.67 -2.40
N ALA A 321 -27.55 -21.49 -3.64
CA ALA A 321 -27.99 -20.42 -4.50
C ALA A 321 -29.47 -20.57 -4.93
N PRO A 322 -30.23 -19.47 -5.04
CA PRO A 322 -31.60 -19.53 -5.54
C PRO A 322 -31.65 -20.07 -6.97
N HIS A 323 -32.70 -20.82 -7.29
CA HIS A 323 -32.87 -21.40 -8.62
C HIS A 323 -32.99 -20.31 -9.69
N ASN A 324 -32.04 -20.30 -10.61
CA ASN A 324 -32.06 -19.47 -11.80
C ASN A 324 -31.35 -20.21 -12.97
N ASN A 325 -31.41 -19.63 -14.17
CA ASN A 325 -30.82 -20.25 -15.36
C ASN A 325 -29.30 -20.43 -15.23
N GLU A 326 -28.60 -19.46 -14.62
CA GLU A 326 -27.14 -19.51 -14.44
C GLU A 326 -26.71 -20.59 -13.45
N GLN A 327 -27.50 -20.81 -12.40
CA GLN A 327 -27.29 -21.86 -11.41
C GLN A 327 -27.49 -23.24 -12.04
N SER A 328 -28.53 -23.40 -12.86
CA SER A 328 -28.75 -24.63 -13.63
C SER A 328 -27.59 -24.90 -14.59
N ASP A 329 -27.13 -23.90 -15.33
CA ASP A 329 -26.00 -24.03 -16.27
C ASP A 329 -24.71 -24.46 -15.55
N MET A 330 -24.37 -23.78 -14.45
CA MET A 330 -23.19 -24.11 -13.65
C MET A 330 -23.28 -25.52 -13.03
N LEU A 331 -24.46 -25.97 -12.60
CA LEU A 331 -24.65 -27.35 -12.13
C LEU A 331 -24.37 -28.38 -13.22
N HIS A 332 -24.84 -28.15 -14.46
CA HIS A 332 -24.58 -29.07 -15.57
C HIS A 332 -23.10 -29.10 -15.93
N HIS A 333 -22.44 -27.94 -15.93
CA HIS A 333 -21.00 -27.85 -16.16
C HIS A 333 -20.19 -28.60 -15.11
N LEU A 334 -20.52 -28.44 -13.82
CA LEU A 334 -19.86 -29.17 -12.73
C LEU A 334 -20.12 -30.67 -12.77
N PHE A 335 -21.33 -31.09 -13.14
CA PHE A 335 -21.69 -32.51 -13.25
C PHE A 335 -20.90 -33.25 -14.34
N VAL A 336 -20.56 -32.55 -15.43
CA VAL A 336 -19.78 -33.13 -16.53
C VAL A 336 -18.27 -33.16 -16.21
N ASP A 337 -17.81 -32.36 -15.24
CA ASP A 337 -16.38 -32.24 -14.95
C ASP A 337 -15.81 -33.51 -14.28
N PRO A 338 -14.82 -34.18 -14.89
CA PRO A 338 -14.19 -35.38 -14.31
C PRO A 338 -13.45 -35.11 -12.99
N ALA A 339 -13.15 -33.85 -12.65
CA ALA A 339 -12.57 -33.49 -11.36
C ALA A 339 -13.55 -33.73 -10.19
N LEU A 340 -14.86 -33.62 -10.43
CA LEU A 340 -15.88 -33.89 -9.42
C LEU A 340 -15.92 -35.39 -9.03
N THR A 341 -15.71 -36.28 -10.00
CA THR A 341 -15.68 -37.74 -9.76
C THR A 341 -14.45 -38.19 -8.95
N LYS A 342 -13.40 -37.36 -8.91
CA LYS A 342 -12.17 -37.62 -8.14
C LYS A 342 -12.24 -37.12 -6.69
N LEU A 343 -13.26 -36.35 -6.33
CA LEU A 343 -13.51 -35.96 -4.94
C LEU A 343 -14.06 -37.19 -4.18
N GLU A 344 -13.18 -37.89 -3.48
CA GLU A 344 -13.61 -38.85 -2.47
C GLU A 344 -14.24 -38.07 -1.30
N LEU A 345 -15.57 -38.03 -1.26
CA LEU A 345 -16.33 -37.57 -0.09
C LEU A 345 -16.02 -38.49 1.09
N HIS A 346 -15.15 -38.04 2.00
CA HIS A 346 -14.80 -38.76 3.22
C HIS A 346 -15.81 -38.55 4.36
#